data_AF-A0A369LZN2-F1
#
_entry.id   AF-A0A369LZN2-F1
#
_cell.length_a   1.000
_cell.length_b   1.000
_cell.length_c   1.000
_cell.angle_alpha   90.00
_cell.angle_beta   90.00
_cell.angle_gamma   90.00
#
_symmetry.space_group_name_H-M   'P 1'
#
loop_
_entity.id
_entity.type
_entity.pdbx_description
1 polymer ?
#
loop_
_entity_poly.entity_id
_entity_poly.type
_entity_poly.pdbx_seq_one_letter_code
_entity_poly.pdbx_strand_id
1 'polypeptide(L)'
;MKEKLAFGTKVMVAHVLTYTLCGFAALFLFDYQSSVEAIGMRPLDDPIVGLAPVFQIVRGALFSLVLWLIRPAFMGRKHGWLVVWAVIAIIGIFNTPAPSPDSIEGFIYLAPTDAPLGISIGGTLEILAQTLLFSVAATWWVKRPARHASGAPGSSPAGPDTAKSSDPKF
;
A
#
# COMPACT_ATOMS: atom_id res chain seq x y z
N MET A 1 -17.66 5.99 -12.30
CA MET A 1 -16.26 5.87 -12.80
C MET A 1 -15.27 6.68 -11.98
N LYS A 2 -15.53 7.96 -11.69
CA LYS A 2 -14.63 8.84 -10.91
C LYS A 2 -14.21 8.27 -9.55
N GLU A 3 -15.13 7.64 -8.81
CA GLU A 3 -14.81 7.02 -7.51
C GLU A 3 -13.87 5.83 -7.61
N LYS A 4 -14.06 4.96 -8.62
CA LYS A 4 -13.18 3.81 -8.88
C LYS A 4 -11.77 4.27 -9.22
N LEU A 5 -11.67 5.31 -10.04
CA LEU A 5 -10.38 5.90 -10.41
C LEU A 5 -9.69 6.52 -9.20
N ALA A 6 -10.42 7.31 -8.38
CA ALA A 6 -9.87 7.91 -7.17
C ALA A 6 -9.42 6.85 -6.14
N PHE A 7 -10.18 5.75 -5.98
CA PHE A 7 -9.78 4.60 -5.19
C PHE A 7 -8.47 4.00 -5.75
N GLY A 8 -8.46 3.73 -7.05
CA GLY A 8 -7.33 3.13 -7.75
C GLY A 8 -6.03 3.92 -7.56
N THR A 9 -6.09 5.22 -7.81
CA THR A 9 -4.95 6.13 -7.65
C THR A 9 -4.44 6.14 -6.21
N LYS A 10 -5.32 6.20 -5.19
CA LYS A 10 -4.90 6.18 -3.78
C LYS A 10 -4.16 4.90 -3.43
N VAL A 11 -4.68 3.74 -3.86
CA VAL A 11 -4.03 2.45 -3.61
C VAL A 11 -2.68 2.37 -4.31
N MET A 12 -2.61 2.75 -5.59
CA MET A 12 -1.39 2.73 -6.37
C MET A 12 -0.30 3.63 -5.77
N VAL A 13 -0.66 4.85 -5.36
CA VAL A 13 0.26 5.77 -4.70
C VAL A 13 0.73 5.21 -3.35
N ALA A 14 -0.17 4.65 -2.54
CA ALA A 14 0.21 4.01 -1.29
C ALA A 14 1.20 2.85 -1.51
N HIS A 15 1.00 2.04 -2.55
CA HIS A 15 1.91 0.95 -2.92
C HIS A 15 3.28 1.48 -3.31
N VAL A 16 3.35 2.41 -4.27
CA VAL A 16 4.62 2.96 -4.76
C VAL A 16 5.40 3.63 -3.62
N LEU A 17 4.73 4.43 -2.78
CA LEU A 17 5.39 5.10 -1.67
C LEU A 17 5.94 4.12 -0.65
N THR A 18 5.14 3.16 -0.19
CA THR A 18 5.59 2.20 0.83
C THR A 18 6.67 1.28 0.30
N TYR A 19 6.56 0.81 -0.96
CA TYR A 19 7.62 0.04 -1.61
C TYR A 19 8.93 0.83 -1.68
N THR A 20 8.88 2.07 -2.14
CA THR A 20 10.08 2.91 -2.30
C THR A 20 10.73 3.19 -0.95
N LEU A 21 9.94 3.56 0.06
CA LEU A 21 10.45 3.86 1.40
C LEU A 21 11.05 2.63 2.09
N CYS A 22 10.38 1.49 2.01
CA CYS A 22 10.89 0.24 2.59
C CYS A 22 12.14 -0.25 1.86
N GLY A 23 12.14 -0.20 0.52
CA GLY A 23 13.30 -0.59 -0.28
C GLY A 23 14.53 0.26 0.05
N PHE A 24 14.38 1.59 0.15
CA PHE A 24 15.47 2.44 0.60
C PHE A 24 15.92 2.10 2.01
N ALA A 25 15.00 1.93 2.96
CA ALA A 25 15.35 1.57 4.33
C ALA A 25 16.13 0.24 4.38
N ALA A 26 15.74 -0.73 3.58
CA ALA A 26 16.34 -2.05 3.58
C ALA A 26 17.73 -2.06 2.92
N LEU A 27 17.95 -1.25 1.88
CA LEU A 27 19.30 -0.99 1.33
C LEU A 27 20.25 -0.49 2.42
N PHE A 28 19.80 0.42 3.29
CA PHE A 28 20.62 0.94 4.40
C PHE A 28 20.79 -0.03 5.57
N LEU A 29 19.79 -0.87 5.85
CA LEU A 29 19.78 -1.74 7.03
C LEU A 29 20.45 -3.10 6.82
N PHE A 30 20.43 -3.64 5.59
CA PHE A 30 20.80 -5.03 5.32
C PHE A 30 21.96 -5.21 4.32
N ASP A 31 22.60 -4.12 3.88
CA ASP A 31 23.73 -4.14 2.92
C ASP A 31 23.47 -5.01 1.68
N TYR A 32 22.30 -4.82 1.05
CA TYR A 32 21.88 -5.64 -0.10
C TYR A 32 22.85 -5.59 -1.29
N GLN A 33 23.60 -4.50 -1.45
CA GLN A 33 24.39 -4.29 -2.67
C GLN A 33 25.48 -5.36 -2.88
N SER A 34 26.13 -5.82 -1.80
CA SER A 34 27.13 -6.92 -1.82
C SER A 34 26.49 -8.32 -1.88
N SER A 35 25.18 -8.38 -1.70
CA SER A 35 24.41 -9.54 -1.25
C SER A 35 23.48 -10.07 -2.35
N VAL A 36 22.93 -9.16 -3.17
CA VAL A 36 21.97 -9.44 -4.26
C VAL A 36 22.61 -10.27 -5.38
N GLU A 37 23.88 -10.01 -5.73
CA GLU A 37 24.61 -10.76 -6.76
C GLU A 37 24.88 -12.22 -6.33
N ALA A 38 25.10 -12.45 -5.03
CA ALA A 38 25.39 -13.76 -4.48
C ALA A 38 24.21 -14.75 -4.56
N ILE A 39 22.99 -14.24 -4.74
CA ILE A 39 21.76 -15.06 -4.78
C ILE A 39 21.11 -15.09 -6.18
N GLY A 40 21.85 -14.70 -7.23
CA GLY A 40 21.38 -14.77 -8.61
C GLY A 40 20.33 -13.71 -8.99
N MET A 41 20.17 -12.66 -8.18
CA MET A 41 19.37 -11.50 -8.54
C MET A 41 20.18 -10.57 -9.46
N ARG A 42 19.47 -9.73 -10.23
CA ARG A 42 20.11 -8.78 -11.14
C ARG A 42 20.84 -7.69 -10.35
N PRO A 43 22.02 -7.24 -10.84
CA PRO A 43 22.71 -6.08 -10.29
C PRO A 43 21.84 -4.82 -10.24
N LEU A 44 22.07 -3.94 -9.27
CA LEU A 44 21.26 -2.72 -9.09
C LEU A 44 21.42 -1.71 -10.24
N ASP A 45 22.51 -1.78 -10.98
CA ASP A 45 22.82 -0.97 -12.16
C ASP A 45 22.23 -1.55 -13.47
N ASP A 46 21.62 -2.75 -13.42
CA ASP A 46 20.91 -3.32 -14.56
C ASP A 46 19.76 -2.39 -15.00
N PRO A 47 19.66 -2.02 -16.30
CA PRO A 47 18.61 -1.13 -16.79
C PRO A 47 17.18 -1.57 -16.43
N ILE A 48 16.93 -2.88 -16.35
CA ILE A 48 15.62 -3.43 -16.00
C ILE A 48 15.34 -3.24 -14.50
N VAL A 49 16.36 -3.33 -13.65
CA VAL A 49 16.24 -2.97 -12.22
C VAL A 49 16.00 -1.47 -12.06
N GLY A 50 16.64 -0.64 -12.89
CA GLY A 50 16.36 0.80 -12.98
C GLY A 50 14.92 1.13 -13.35
N LEU A 51 14.22 0.24 -14.07
CA LEU A 51 12.80 0.35 -14.40
C LEU A 51 11.86 -0.12 -13.27
N ALA A 52 12.38 -0.55 -12.12
CA ALA A 52 11.58 -0.98 -10.98
C ALA A 52 10.43 -0.01 -10.65
N PRO A 53 10.59 1.34 -10.61
CA PRO A 53 9.50 2.26 -10.34
C PRO A 53 8.30 2.10 -11.29
N VAL A 54 8.55 1.82 -12.57
CA VAL A 54 7.50 1.60 -13.58
C VAL A 54 6.74 0.30 -13.29
N PHE A 55 7.47 -0.79 -12.98
CA PHE A 55 6.84 -2.05 -12.60
C PHE A 55 6.04 -1.92 -11.30
N GLN A 56 6.46 -1.06 -10.36
CA GLN A 56 5.69 -0.82 -9.15
C GLN A 56 4.36 -0.11 -9.42
N ILE A 57 4.29 0.77 -10.41
CA ILE A 57 3.01 1.37 -10.84
C ILE A 57 2.07 0.27 -11.33
N VAL A 58 2.55 -0.65 -12.17
CA VAL A 58 1.76 -1.79 -12.67
C VAL A 58 1.30 -2.69 -11.52
N ARG A 59 2.19 -3.05 -10.58
CA ARG A 59 1.83 -3.83 -9.38
C ARG A 59 0.80 -3.10 -8.51
N GLY A 60 0.95 -1.79 -8.32
CA GLY A 60 0.00 -0.97 -7.58
C GLY A 60 -1.38 -0.94 -8.24
N ALA A 61 -1.44 -0.91 -9.57
CA ALA A 61 -2.69 -1.01 -10.31
C ALA A 61 -3.37 -2.37 -10.11
N LEU A 62 -2.61 -3.48 -10.14
CA LEU A 62 -3.14 -4.82 -9.87
C LEU A 62 -3.66 -4.95 -8.43
N PHE A 63 -2.94 -4.43 -7.44
CA PHE A 63 -3.45 -4.36 -6.07
C PHE A 63 -4.74 -3.56 -5.99
N SER A 64 -4.82 -2.43 -6.69
CA SER A 64 -6.04 -1.63 -6.71
C SER A 64 -7.25 -2.35 -7.27
N LEU A 65 -7.05 -3.17 -8.31
CA LEU A 65 -8.10 -4.02 -8.89
C LEU A 65 -8.60 -5.04 -7.87
N VAL A 66 -7.69 -5.78 -7.25
CA VAL A 66 -8.04 -6.81 -6.25
C VAL A 66 -8.73 -6.18 -5.03
N LEU A 67 -8.17 -5.09 -4.49
CA LEU A 67 -8.75 -4.39 -3.34
C LEU A 67 -10.11 -3.77 -3.66
N TRP A 68 -10.36 -3.41 -4.92
CA TRP A 68 -11.69 -2.99 -5.33
C TRP A 68 -12.70 -4.15 -5.27
N LEU A 69 -12.31 -5.35 -5.73
CA LEU A 69 -13.16 -6.54 -5.70
C LEU A 69 -13.49 -6.97 -4.27
N ILE A 70 -12.51 -6.97 -3.37
CA ILE A 70 -12.71 -7.36 -1.96
C ILE A 70 -13.07 -6.18 -1.05
N ARG A 71 -13.41 -5.01 -1.62
CA ARG A 71 -13.71 -3.78 -0.88
C ARG A 71 -14.69 -3.97 0.29
N PRO A 72 -15.81 -4.69 0.14
CA PRO A 72 -16.76 -4.91 1.24
C PRO A 72 -16.14 -5.63 2.44
N ALA A 73 -15.13 -6.49 2.22
CA ALA A 73 -14.51 -7.30 3.26
C ALA A 73 -13.66 -6.48 4.25
N PHE A 74 -13.22 -5.27 3.89
CA PHE A 74 -12.36 -4.46 4.76
C PHE A 74 -12.87 -3.05 5.04
N MET A 75 -13.71 -2.46 4.18
CA MET A 75 -14.18 -1.07 4.35
C MET A 75 -14.94 -0.85 5.66
N GLY A 76 -15.84 -1.77 6.04
CA GLY A 76 -16.68 -1.66 7.24
C GLY A 76 -16.00 -2.08 8.54
N ARG A 77 -14.76 -2.58 8.50
CA ARG A 77 -14.06 -3.14 9.67
C ARG A 77 -13.12 -2.12 10.30
N LYS A 78 -13.08 -2.07 11.64
CA LYS A 78 -12.15 -1.24 12.43
C LYS A 78 -10.70 -1.51 12.01
N HIS A 79 -10.32 -2.78 11.94
CA HIS A 79 -8.98 -3.23 11.53
C HIS A 79 -8.97 -3.81 10.10
N GLY A 80 -9.69 -3.19 9.16
CA GLY A 80 -9.74 -3.65 7.76
C GLY A 80 -8.36 -3.77 7.09
N TRP A 81 -7.37 -3.00 7.54
CA TRP A 81 -5.98 -3.13 7.10
C TRP A 81 -5.38 -4.51 7.39
N LEU A 82 -5.75 -5.18 8.49
CA LEU A 82 -5.31 -6.55 8.79
C LEU A 82 -5.86 -7.55 7.80
N VAL A 83 -7.09 -7.35 7.32
CA VAL A 83 -7.69 -8.22 6.30
C VAL A 83 -6.92 -8.10 5.00
N VAL A 84 -6.60 -6.86 4.60
CA VAL A 84 -5.79 -6.59 3.40
C VAL A 84 -4.40 -7.19 3.56
N TRP A 85 -3.74 -6.96 4.69
CA TRP A 85 -2.41 -7.49 4.95
C TRP A 85 -2.39 -9.01 4.97
N ALA A 86 -3.34 -9.66 5.66
CA ALA A 86 -3.44 -11.11 5.72
C ALA A 86 -3.64 -11.73 4.33
N VAL A 87 -4.47 -11.13 3.47
CA VAL A 87 -4.62 -11.57 2.08
C VAL A 87 -3.28 -11.51 1.34
N ILE A 88 -2.55 -10.40 1.46
CA ILE A 88 -1.27 -10.23 0.77
C ILE A 88 -0.20 -11.15 1.33
N ALA A 89 -0.06 -11.25 2.65
CA ALA A 89 0.97 -12.04 3.29
C ALA A 89 0.71 -13.55 3.14
N ILE A 90 -0.51 -14.00 3.44
CA ILE A 90 -0.83 -15.43 3.41
C ILE A 90 -0.90 -15.91 1.96
N ILE A 91 -1.65 -15.22 1.09
CA ILE A 91 -1.86 -15.68 -0.29
C ILE A 91 -0.70 -15.29 -1.20
N GLY A 92 -0.20 -14.06 -1.06
CA GLY A 92 0.81 -13.51 -1.97
C GLY A 92 2.26 -13.83 -1.63
N ILE A 93 2.58 -14.11 -0.36
CA ILE A 93 3.95 -14.45 0.07
C ILE A 93 4.01 -15.95 0.37
N PHE A 94 3.34 -16.41 1.42
CA PHE A 94 3.50 -17.78 1.90
C PHE A 94 2.87 -18.83 0.97
N ASN A 95 1.69 -18.55 0.42
CA ASN A 95 0.93 -19.47 -0.41
C ASN A 95 0.95 -19.06 -1.90
N THR A 96 2.03 -18.42 -2.35
CA THR A 96 2.15 -18.07 -3.77
C THR A 96 2.24 -19.33 -4.63
N PRO A 97 1.50 -19.43 -5.77
CA PRO A 97 1.47 -20.64 -6.58
C PRO A 97 2.78 -20.98 -7.30
N ALA A 98 3.69 -20.00 -7.43
CA ALA A 98 4.99 -20.21 -8.06
C ALA A 98 6.07 -20.40 -6.97
N PRO A 99 7.11 -21.21 -7.21
CA PRO A 99 8.26 -21.29 -6.32
C PRO A 99 8.91 -19.91 -6.17
N SER A 100 8.78 -19.34 -4.99
CA SER A 100 9.31 -18.02 -4.62
C SER A 100 10.08 -18.18 -3.32
N PRO A 101 11.14 -17.40 -3.09
CA PRO A 101 11.68 -17.23 -1.74
C PRO A 101 10.54 -16.92 -0.75
N ASP A 102 10.65 -17.49 0.45
CA ASP A 102 9.69 -17.39 1.56
C ASP A 102 8.32 -18.08 1.38
N SER A 103 8.05 -18.72 0.24
CA SER A 103 6.81 -19.46 0.03
C SER A 103 6.93 -20.95 0.38
N ILE A 104 5.79 -21.60 0.60
CA ILE A 104 5.73 -23.05 0.80
C ILE A 104 6.24 -23.79 -0.43
N GLU A 105 5.86 -23.35 -1.63
CA GLU A 105 6.39 -23.89 -2.90
C GLU A 105 7.91 -23.70 -2.99
N GLY A 106 8.42 -22.55 -2.54
CA GLY A 106 9.85 -22.29 -2.45
C GLY A 106 10.56 -23.25 -1.51
N PHE A 107 9.98 -23.51 -0.33
CA PHE A 107 10.51 -24.47 0.64
C PHE A 107 10.56 -25.91 0.09
N ILE A 108 9.61 -26.30 -0.76
CA ILE A 108 9.56 -27.64 -1.36
C ILE A 108 10.57 -27.77 -2.51
N TYR A 109 10.66 -26.77 -3.38
CA TYR A 109 11.33 -26.91 -4.68
C TYR A 109 12.64 -26.13 -4.84
N LEU A 110 12.91 -25.11 -4.03
CA LEU A 110 14.15 -24.33 -4.11
C LEU A 110 15.22 -24.95 -3.19
N ALA A 111 16.44 -25.05 -3.71
CA ALA A 111 17.57 -25.47 -2.89
C ALA A 111 17.89 -24.41 -1.83
N PRO A 112 18.27 -24.81 -0.60
CA PRO A 112 18.82 -23.87 0.38
C PRO A 112 19.98 -23.10 -0.24
N THR A 113 19.90 -21.77 -0.21
CA THR A 113 20.98 -20.91 -0.66
C THR A 113 21.79 -20.51 0.57
N ASP A 114 23.11 -20.45 0.47
CA ASP A 114 24.01 -19.91 1.50
C ASP A 114 23.92 -18.37 1.59
N ALA A 115 22.71 -17.83 1.43
CA ALA A 115 22.44 -16.42 1.42
C ALA A 115 22.76 -15.83 2.82
N PRO A 116 23.48 -14.70 2.88
CA PRO A 116 23.69 -13.97 4.12
C PRO A 116 22.37 -13.80 4.89
N LEU A 117 22.40 -13.98 6.21
CA LEU A 117 21.20 -13.87 7.06
C LEU A 117 20.48 -12.51 6.90
N GLY A 118 21.22 -11.46 6.55
CA GLY A 118 20.67 -10.14 6.22
C GLY A 118 19.72 -10.15 5.02
N ILE A 119 19.99 -10.98 4.00
CA ILE A 119 19.11 -11.14 2.84
C ILE A 119 17.93 -12.05 3.18
N SER A 120 18.21 -13.23 3.75
CA SER A 120 17.15 -14.21 4.00
C SER A 120 16.14 -13.68 4.99
N ILE A 121 16.57 -13.36 6.22
CA ILE A 121 15.66 -12.94 7.28
C ILE A 121 15.28 -11.46 7.10
N GLY A 122 16.25 -10.62 6.74
CA GLY A 122 16.00 -9.19 6.53
C GLY A 122 15.06 -8.93 5.35
N GLY A 123 15.17 -9.70 4.27
CA GLY A 123 14.27 -9.62 3.12
C GLY A 123 12.85 -10.07 3.43
N THR A 124 12.66 -11.18 4.14
CA THR A 124 11.32 -11.58 4.57
C THR A 124 10.68 -10.51 5.47
N LEU A 125 11.44 -9.99 6.44
CA LEU A 125 10.96 -8.95 7.35
C LEU A 125 10.63 -7.65 6.61
N GLU A 126 11.45 -7.25 5.65
CA GLU A 126 11.20 -6.10 4.78
C GLU A 126 9.89 -6.28 4.01
N ILE A 127 9.68 -7.40 3.33
CA ILE A 127 8.48 -7.64 2.52
C ILE A 127 7.23 -7.65 3.40
N LEU A 128 7.29 -8.29 4.58
CA LEU A 128 6.19 -8.32 5.54
C LEU A 128 5.88 -6.91 6.08
N ALA A 129 6.92 -6.14 6.44
CA ALA A 129 6.76 -4.77 6.92
C ALA A 129 6.22 -3.84 5.83
N GLN A 130 6.74 -3.94 4.61
CA GLN A 130 6.31 -3.15 3.45
C GLN A 130 4.84 -3.41 3.13
N THR A 131 4.43 -4.67 3.04
CA THR A 131 3.04 -5.05 2.75
C THR A 131 2.09 -4.66 3.89
N LEU A 132 2.56 -4.66 5.14
CA LEU A 132 1.81 -4.17 6.30
C LEU A 132 1.58 -2.66 6.21
N LEU A 133 2.65 -1.90 5.98
CA LEU A 133 2.58 -0.44 5.83
C LEU A 133 1.69 -0.06 4.65
N PHE A 134 1.81 -0.76 3.52
CA PHE A 134 0.92 -0.61 2.38
C PHE A 134 -0.55 -0.80 2.78
N SER A 135 -0.85 -1.90 3.48
CA SER A 135 -2.21 -2.23 3.88
C SER A 135 -2.82 -1.17 4.81
N VAL A 136 -2.03 -0.66 5.75
CA VAL A 136 -2.42 0.44 6.63
C VAL A 136 -2.66 1.71 5.81
N ALA A 137 -1.68 2.14 5.01
CA ALA A 137 -1.74 3.37 4.22
C ALA A 137 -2.90 3.37 3.22
N ALA A 138 -3.06 2.28 2.45
CA ALA A 138 -4.09 2.15 1.44
C ALA A 138 -5.50 2.17 2.05
N THR A 139 -5.75 1.37 3.08
CA THR A 139 -7.08 1.33 3.71
C THR A 139 -7.42 2.63 4.42
N TRP A 140 -6.44 3.25 5.09
CA TRP A 140 -6.63 4.55 5.73
C TRP A 140 -6.93 5.65 4.72
N TRP A 141 -6.20 5.72 3.61
CA TRP A 141 -6.37 6.77 2.60
C TRP A 141 -7.66 6.60 1.80
N VAL A 142 -8.03 5.37 1.46
CA VAL A 142 -9.28 5.08 0.76
C VAL A 142 -10.50 5.43 1.63
N LYS A 143 -10.42 5.23 2.95
CA LYS A 143 -11.49 5.61 3.89
C LYS A 143 -11.70 7.12 4.00
N ARG A 144 -10.71 7.94 3.64
CA ARG A 144 -10.88 9.40 3.63
C ARG A 144 -11.82 9.80 2.49
N PRO A 145 -12.93 10.52 2.77
CA PRO A 145 -13.75 11.08 1.72
C PRO A 145 -12.87 11.94 0.82
N ALA A 146 -13.08 11.86 -0.50
CA ALA A 146 -12.42 12.80 -1.40
C ALA A 146 -12.81 14.20 -0.92
N ARG A 147 -11.83 15.03 -0.53
CA ARG A 147 -12.10 16.43 -0.24
C ARG A 147 -12.66 17.02 -1.53
N HIS A 148 -13.98 17.19 -1.58
CA HIS A 148 -14.56 18.12 -2.52
C HIS A 148 -13.95 19.47 -2.18
N ALA A 149 -13.39 20.14 -3.19
CA ALA A 149 -13.01 21.54 -3.08
C ALA A 149 -14.29 22.37 -2.93
N SER A 150 -14.91 22.31 -1.76
CA SER A 150 -15.95 23.24 -1.33
C SER A 150 -15.24 24.32 -0.53
N GLY A 151 -14.72 25.31 -1.24
CA GLY A 151 -13.90 26.36 -0.65
C GLY A 151 -13.55 27.45 -1.64
N ALA A 152 -14.57 28.06 -2.25
CA ALA A 152 -14.43 29.43 -2.73
C ALA A 152 -14.90 30.35 -1.58
N PRO A 153 -14.03 31.19 -1.00
CA PRO A 153 -14.41 32.14 0.04
C PRO A 153 -14.88 33.47 -0.57
N GLY A 154 -16.04 33.96 -0.14
CA GLY A 154 -16.33 35.41 -0.12
C GLY A 154 -17.57 35.87 -0.86
N SER A 155 -18.61 36.26 -0.11
CA SER A 155 -19.16 37.63 -0.14
C SER A 155 -20.09 37.90 1.06
N SER A 156 -19.49 38.47 2.10
CA SER A 156 -19.96 39.43 3.11
C SER A 156 -21.23 39.25 3.97
N PRO A 157 -21.19 39.80 5.22
CA PRO A 157 -22.31 39.82 6.17
C PRO A 157 -23.18 41.09 5.99
N ALA A 158 -24.50 40.92 6.07
CA ALA A 158 -25.46 41.97 6.43
C ALA A 158 -26.19 41.42 7.66
N GLY A 159 -25.93 41.91 8.87
CA GLY A 159 -26.51 43.13 9.42
C GLY A 159 -27.53 42.72 10.50
N PRO A 160 -27.54 43.29 11.72
CA PRO A 160 -28.34 42.78 12.82
C PRO A 160 -29.71 43.46 12.85
N ASP A 161 -30.78 42.74 12.50
CA ASP A 161 -32.14 43.21 12.73
C ASP A 161 -32.81 42.43 13.87
N THR A 162 -32.84 43.11 15.00
CA THR A 162 -33.72 42.87 16.13
C THR A 162 -35.18 43.03 15.71
N ALA A 163 -36.01 42.00 15.88
CA ALA A 163 -37.46 42.16 15.93
C ALA A 163 -38.13 41.12 16.83
N LYS A 164 -38.52 41.63 18.00
CA LYS A 164 -39.46 41.16 19.02
C LYS A 164 -40.32 39.92 18.71
N SER A 165 -40.24 38.99 19.66
CA SER A 165 -41.30 38.05 20.03
C SER A 165 -42.57 38.81 20.43
N SER A 166 -43.69 38.43 19.81
CA SER A 166 -45.03 38.69 20.31
C SER A 166 -45.91 37.49 19.95
N ASP A 167 -46.14 36.62 20.92
CA ASP A 167 -47.22 35.63 20.92
C ASP A 167 -48.58 36.32 20.75
N PRO A 168 -49.55 35.65 20.14
CA PRO A 168 -50.94 35.78 20.55
C PRO A 168 -51.40 34.51 21.27
N LYS A 169 -51.92 34.75 22.47
CA LYS A 169 -52.88 33.88 23.16
C LYS A 169 -54.09 33.64 22.25
N PHE A 170 -54.51 32.39 22.10
CA PHE A 170 -55.77 31.83 22.62
C PHE A 170 -55.76 30.31 22.46
#